data_AF-A0A8I6AAQ9-F1
#
_entry.id   AF-A0A8I6AAQ9-F1
#
_cell.length_a   1.000
_cell.length_b   1.000
_cell.length_c   1.000
_cell.angle_alpha   90.00
_cell.angle_beta   90.00
_cell.angle_gamma   90.00
#
_symmetry.space_group_name_H-M   'P 1'
#
loop_
_entity.id
_entity.type
_entity.pdbx_description
1 polymer ?
#
loop_
_entity_poly.entity_id
_entity_poly.type
_entity_poly.pdbx_seq_one_letter_code
_entity_poly.pdbx_strand_id
1 'polypeptide(L)'
;MSGAYLEWRRVFRGDAAPHTSSMKLALLILLLLNPHLSSSKNTPASGQPQEDLVEQKCLLKNYTHHSCDKVFCQPWQKCIEGTCACKLPYQCPKAGTPVCATNGRGYPTYCHLKSFECLHPEIKFSNNGTCTAEEKFNVSLIYGSTDTEGIVQVKLVDQDEKMFICKNSWSTVEANVACFDLGFPLGVRDIQGRFNIPVNHKINSTECLHVRCQGVETSLAECTFTKKSSKAPHGLAGVVCYTQDADFPTSQSFQCVNGKRIPQEKACDGVNDCGDQSDELCCKGCRGQAFLCKSGVCIPNQRKCNGEVDCITGEDESGCEEDKKNKIHKGLARSDQGGETEIETEETEMLTPDMDTERKRIKSLLPKLSCGVKRNTHIRRKRVVGGKPAEMGDYPWQVAIKDGDRITCGGIYIGGCWILTAAHCVRPSRYRNYQVWTSLLDWLKPNSQLAVQGVSRVVVHEKYNGATYQNDIALVEMKKHPGKKECELINSVPACVPWSPYLFQPNDRCIISGWGREKDNQKVYSLRWGEVDLIGNCSRFYPGRYYEKEMQCAGTSDGSIDACKGDSGGPLVCKDVNNVTYVWGIVSWGENCGKPEFPGVYTRVASYFDWISYYVGRPLVSQYNV
;
A
#
# COMPACT_ATOMS: atom_id res chain seq x y z
N MET A 1 34.96 28.63 -52.06
CA MET A 1 36.42 28.68 -52.20
C MET A 1 36.98 27.79 -51.11
N SER A 2 37.34 26.54 -51.44
CA SER A 2 38.70 26.19 -51.86
C SER A 2 39.66 26.61 -50.73
N GLY A 3 40.15 25.75 -49.84
CA GLY A 3 40.60 24.39 -50.04
C GLY A 3 42.06 24.34 -49.57
N ALA A 4 42.50 23.14 -49.16
CA ALA A 4 43.90 22.69 -49.26
C ALA A 4 44.92 23.40 -48.33
N TYR A 5 45.93 22.76 -47.75
CA TYR A 5 46.48 21.41 -47.87
C TYR A 5 47.71 21.32 -46.94
N LEU A 6 48.11 20.08 -46.61
CA LEU A 6 49.51 19.59 -46.53
C LEU A 6 50.34 19.97 -45.28
N GLU A 7 51.15 19.10 -44.66
CA GLU A 7 51.59 17.71 -44.93
C GLU A 7 52.65 17.38 -43.85
N TRP A 8 52.78 16.14 -43.37
CA TRP A 8 53.95 15.24 -43.52
C TRP A 8 54.14 14.50 -42.18
N ARG A 9 54.54 13.23 -42.07
CA ARG A 9 54.80 12.12 -42.99
C ARG A 9 55.01 10.87 -42.09
N ARG A 10 54.42 9.70 -42.42
CA ARG A 10 55.07 8.49 -43.04
C ARG A 10 55.94 7.66 -42.07
N VAL A 11 55.98 6.31 -42.08
CA VAL A 11 55.92 5.32 -43.19
C VAL A 11 55.66 3.90 -42.64
N PHE A 12 54.75 3.17 -43.32
CA PHE A 12 54.68 1.74 -43.76
C PHE A 12 55.16 0.59 -42.84
N ARG A 13 54.57 -0.62 -42.85
CA ARG A 13 54.00 -1.50 -43.92
C ARG A 13 52.88 -2.34 -43.28
N GLY A 14 51.83 -2.87 -43.92
CA GLY A 14 51.54 -3.22 -45.31
C GLY A 14 50.85 -4.59 -45.29
N ASP A 15 49.55 -4.62 -45.66
CA ASP A 15 48.76 -5.69 -46.31
C ASP A 15 48.72 -7.11 -45.70
N ALA A 16 47.64 -7.90 -45.72
CA ALA A 16 46.25 -7.80 -46.15
C ALA A 16 45.47 -8.99 -45.51
N ALA A 17 44.14 -8.87 -45.44
CA ALA A 17 43.15 -9.85 -44.97
C ALA A 17 43.01 -11.08 -45.95
N PRO A 18 42.02 -12.01 -45.87
CA PRO A 18 40.82 -12.10 -44.99
C PRO A 18 40.42 -13.54 -44.54
N HIS A 19 39.23 -13.63 -43.91
CA HIS A 19 38.24 -14.75 -43.89
C HIS A 19 37.94 -15.52 -42.58
N THR A 20 36.72 -15.23 -42.09
CA THR A 20 35.59 -16.14 -41.73
C THR A 20 35.60 -17.06 -40.49
N SER A 21 34.66 -16.74 -39.60
CA SER A 21 33.48 -17.54 -39.20
C SER A 21 33.61 -18.77 -38.29
N SER A 22 32.75 -18.74 -37.25
CA SER A 22 32.03 -19.86 -36.63
C SER A 22 32.75 -20.69 -35.55
N MET A 23 32.37 -20.46 -34.27
CA MET A 23 32.47 -21.48 -33.22
C MET A 23 31.07 -21.85 -32.71
N LYS A 24 30.71 -23.11 -32.94
CA LYS A 24 29.62 -23.85 -32.30
C LYS A 24 30.22 -24.82 -31.27
N LEU A 25 29.51 -24.93 -30.14
CA LEU A 25 29.30 -26.12 -29.29
C LEU A 25 30.49 -26.90 -28.70
N ALA A 26 30.62 -26.74 -27.37
CA ALA A 26 30.54 -27.79 -26.34
C ALA A 26 31.29 -29.12 -26.50
N LEU A 27 32.10 -29.49 -25.49
CA LEU A 27 31.95 -30.81 -24.87
C LEU A 27 32.51 -30.85 -23.43
N LEU A 28 31.88 -31.74 -22.68
CA LEU A 28 31.81 -31.92 -21.23
C LEU A 28 32.86 -32.95 -20.74
N ILE A 29 33.08 -32.99 -19.42
CA ILE A 29 33.60 -34.11 -18.59
C ILE A 29 35.10 -34.12 -18.27
N LEU A 30 35.43 -33.83 -17.00
CA LEU A 30 36.24 -34.71 -16.15
C LEU A 30 36.17 -34.23 -14.69
N LEU A 31 35.38 -34.97 -13.89
CA LEU A 31 35.39 -34.95 -12.44
C LEU A 31 36.21 -36.15 -11.92
N LEU A 32 36.75 -35.96 -10.72
CA LEU A 32 37.30 -36.93 -9.75
C LEU A 32 38.84 -37.07 -9.73
N LEU A 33 39.47 -36.48 -8.70
CA LEU A 33 40.20 -37.17 -7.63
C LEU A 33 40.97 -36.18 -6.72
N ASN A 34 40.50 -36.00 -5.47
CA ASN A 34 41.23 -36.11 -4.19
C ASN A 34 40.71 -35.16 -3.09
N PRO A 35 40.34 -35.69 -1.90
CA PRO A 35 40.02 -34.92 -0.70
C PRO A 35 41.22 -34.81 0.26
N HIS A 36 41.10 -33.89 1.22
CA HIS A 36 41.97 -33.58 2.37
C HIS A 36 43.19 -32.66 2.16
N LEU A 37 43.01 -31.39 2.51
CA LEU A 37 43.86 -30.74 3.53
C LEU A 37 43.08 -29.61 4.23
N SER A 38 43.16 -29.58 5.56
CA SER A 38 42.42 -28.71 6.48
C SER A 38 43.19 -27.43 6.81
N SER A 39 42.42 -26.37 7.09
CA SER A 39 42.72 -25.20 7.92
C SER A 39 43.56 -24.06 7.34
N SER A 40 42.88 -22.96 7.01
CA SER A 40 43.23 -21.66 7.61
C SER A 40 41.99 -20.76 7.68
N LYS A 41 41.80 -20.16 8.87
CA LYS A 41 40.78 -19.15 9.16
C LYS A 41 41.02 -17.93 8.29
N ASN A 42 40.08 -17.60 7.41
CA ASN A 42 40.00 -16.27 6.82
C ASN A 42 38.90 -15.49 7.54
N THR A 43 39.35 -14.52 8.33
CA THR A 43 38.62 -13.31 8.73
C THR A 43 37.85 -12.76 7.52
N PRO A 44 36.54 -12.48 7.61
CA PRO A 44 35.88 -11.77 6.52
C PRO A 44 36.42 -10.35 6.49
N ALA A 45 37.12 -10.02 5.41
CA ALA A 45 37.52 -8.67 5.09
C ALA A 45 36.27 -7.78 5.04
N SER A 46 36.37 -6.65 5.75
CA SER A 46 35.41 -5.55 5.73
C SER A 46 35.15 -5.08 4.30
N GLY A 47 33.87 -4.92 3.95
CA GLY A 47 33.45 -4.24 2.72
C GLY A 47 32.55 -5.07 1.82
N GLN A 48 31.44 -5.61 2.32
CA GLN A 48 30.28 -5.78 1.44
C GLN A 48 29.67 -4.40 1.19
N PRO A 49 29.29 -4.04 -0.05
CA PRO A 49 28.53 -2.83 -0.30
C PRO A 49 27.24 -2.92 0.52
N GLN A 50 27.03 -1.97 1.41
CA GLN A 50 25.75 -1.85 2.13
C GLN A 50 24.66 -1.73 1.06
N GLU A 51 23.80 -2.75 0.92
CA GLU A 51 22.72 -2.72 -0.05
C GLU A 51 21.82 -1.50 0.24
N ASP A 52 21.71 -0.62 -0.75
CA ASP A 52 20.80 0.54 -0.68
C ASP A 52 19.36 0.06 -0.86
N LEU A 53 18.78 -0.37 0.25
CA LEU A 53 17.41 -0.88 0.33
C LEU A 53 16.35 0.23 0.20
N VAL A 54 16.75 1.50 0.22
CA VAL A 54 15.83 2.64 0.22
C VAL A 54 15.65 3.20 -1.20
N GLU A 55 14.45 3.68 -1.52
CA GLU A 55 14.15 4.32 -2.79
C GLU A 55 14.26 5.86 -2.69
N GLN A 56 15.34 6.42 -3.25
CA GLN A 56 15.62 7.86 -3.19
C GLN A 56 14.51 8.75 -3.76
N LYS A 57 13.85 8.35 -4.86
CA LYS A 57 12.70 9.11 -5.42
C LYS A 57 11.52 9.18 -4.45
N CYS A 58 11.31 8.10 -3.69
CA CYS A 58 10.23 7.99 -2.71
C CYS A 58 10.51 8.87 -1.48
N LEU A 59 11.77 8.94 -1.03
CA LEU A 59 12.16 9.80 0.10
C LEU A 59 11.83 11.28 -0.12
N LEU A 60 11.93 11.78 -1.37
CA LEU A 60 11.55 13.16 -1.71
C LEU A 60 10.06 13.47 -1.48
N LYS A 61 9.23 12.45 -1.25
CA LYS A 61 7.80 12.60 -0.95
C LYS A 61 7.50 12.69 0.55
N ASN A 62 8.49 12.43 1.42
CA ASN A 62 8.33 12.50 2.88
C ASN A 62 7.09 11.73 3.38
N TYR A 63 6.95 10.46 2.97
CA TYR A 63 5.83 9.63 3.39
C TYR A 63 5.90 9.29 4.88
N THR A 64 4.74 9.30 5.54
CA THR A 64 4.57 8.95 6.95
C THR A 64 3.35 8.04 7.11
N HIS A 65 3.03 7.64 8.34
CA HIS A 65 1.80 6.92 8.68
C HIS A 65 0.51 7.69 8.32
N HIS A 66 0.60 8.97 7.96
CA HIS A 66 -0.51 9.77 7.41
C HIS A 66 -0.56 9.78 5.87
N SER A 67 0.29 9.04 5.17
CA SER A 67 0.31 9.03 3.70
C SER A 67 -0.52 7.88 3.13
N CYS A 68 -1.75 8.17 2.71
CA CYS A 68 -2.67 7.14 2.19
C CYS A 68 -2.23 6.52 0.84
N ASP A 69 -1.23 7.13 0.19
CA ASP A 69 -0.55 6.53 -0.95
C ASP A 69 0.19 5.23 -0.56
N LYS A 70 0.65 5.09 0.69
CA LYS A 70 1.49 3.98 1.13
C LYS A 70 0.82 3.07 2.16
N VAL A 71 0.02 3.65 3.06
CA VAL A 71 -0.63 2.94 4.16
C VAL A 71 -2.13 3.21 4.19
N PHE A 72 -2.88 2.36 4.90
CA PHE A 72 -4.28 2.67 5.20
C PHE A 72 -4.37 3.73 6.29
N CYS A 73 -5.30 4.68 6.12
CA CYS A 73 -5.63 5.62 7.18
C CYS A 73 -6.28 4.91 8.37
N GLN A 74 -6.17 5.53 9.54
CA GLN A 74 -6.86 5.05 10.73
C GLN A 74 -8.39 5.19 10.57
N PRO A 75 -9.21 4.42 11.32
CA PRO A 75 -10.67 4.43 11.14
C PRO A 75 -11.34 5.80 11.31
N TRP A 76 -10.76 6.64 12.16
CA TRP A 76 -11.17 8.03 12.43
C TRP A 76 -10.56 9.06 11.45
N GLN A 77 -9.90 8.61 10.38
CA GLN A 77 -9.33 9.41 9.32
C GLN A 77 -9.88 8.98 7.94
N LYS A 78 -9.74 9.87 6.94
CA LYS A 78 -10.07 9.64 5.53
C LYS A 78 -8.92 10.13 4.65
N CYS A 79 -8.73 9.53 3.48
CA CYS A 79 -7.71 9.96 2.53
C CYS A 79 -8.22 11.16 1.72
N ILE A 80 -7.44 12.24 1.68
CA ILE A 80 -7.66 13.44 0.86
C ILE A 80 -6.30 13.84 0.31
N GLU A 81 -6.16 13.90 -1.02
CA GLU A 81 -4.93 14.38 -1.68
C GLU A 81 -3.67 13.63 -1.23
N GLY A 82 -3.76 12.30 -1.10
CA GLY A 82 -2.64 11.46 -0.66
C GLY A 82 -2.33 11.51 0.85
N THR A 83 -3.11 12.27 1.63
CA THR A 83 -2.92 12.45 3.08
C THR A 83 -4.15 12.00 3.89
N CYS A 84 -3.93 11.38 5.04
CA CYS A 84 -4.96 10.98 6.00
C CYS A 84 -5.40 12.19 6.83
N ALA A 85 -6.54 12.76 6.45
CA ALA A 85 -7.18 13.86 7.17
C ALA A 85 -8.17 13.34 8.22
N CYS A 86 -8.32 14.07 9.32
CA CYS A 86 -9.26 13.73 10.38
C CYS A 86 -10.71 13.71 9.86
N LYS A 87 -11.47 12.70 10.29
CA LYS A 87 -12.93 12.72 10.16
C LYS A 87 -13.51 13.61 11.25
N LEU A 88 -14.72 14.13 11.00
CA LEU A 88 -15.52 14.74 12.05
C LEU A 88 -16.15 13.61 12.90
N PRO A 89 -16.32 13.78 14.23
CA PRO A 89 -16.79 12.70 15.09
C PRO A 89 -18.10 12.04 14.64
N TYR A 90 -19.03 12.79 14.04
CA TYR A 90 -20.30 12.24 13.56
C TYR A 90 -20.16 11.30 12.33
N GLN A 91 -19.00 11.30 11.67
CA GLN A 91 -18.70 10.40 10.55
C GLN A 91 -18.22 9.03 11.03
N CYS A 92 -17.92 8.87 12.33
CA CYS A 92 -17.56 7.59 12.91
C CYS A 92 -18.77 6.64 13.03
N PRO A 93 -18.55 5.31 13.01
CA PRO A 93 -19.57 4.35 13.38
C PRO A 93 -20.11 4.60 14.80
N LYS A 94 -21.43 4.49 14.95
CA LYS A 94 -22.11 4.68 16.24
C LYS A 94 -22.07 3.44 17.16
N ALA A 95 -21.72 2.27 16.60
CA ALA A 95 -21.56 1.05 17.38
C ALA A 95 -20.18 1.03 18.05
N GLY A 96 -20.15 0.80 19.37
CA GLY A 96 -18.92 0.77 20.17
C GLY A 96 -19.22 0.85 21.66
N THR A 97 -18.17 0.82 22.49
CA THR A 97 -18.25 1.04 23.94
C THR A 97 -17.85 2.48 24.29
N PRO A 98 -18.43 3.08 25.35
CA PRO A 98 -18.03 4.41 25.79
C PRO A 98 -16.56 4.41 26.25
N VAL A 99 -15.90 5.55 26.08
CA VAL A 99 -14.49 5.76 26.47
C VAL A 99 -14.32 7.12 27.15
N CYS A 100 -13.26 7.27 27.93
CA CYS A 100 -12.92 8.51 28.62
C CYS A 100 -11.64 9.15 28.08
N ALA A 101 -11.62 10.48 28.06
CA ALA A 101 -10.45 11.29 27.71
C ALA A 101 -9.77 11.92 28.93
N THR A 102 -8.54 12.40 28.76
CA THR A 102 -7.71 13.01 29.83
C THR A 102 -8.33 14.25 30.50
N ASN A 103 -9.28 14.92 29.84
CA ASN A 103 -10.04 16.06 30.38
C ASN A 103 -11.28 15.65 31.20
N GLY A 104 -11.49 14.34 31.44
CA GLY A 104 -12.65 13.82 32.16
C GLY A 104 -13.94 13.82 31.35
N ARG A 105 -13.86 14.03 30.02
CA ARG A 105 -15.02 13.97 29.12
C ARG A 105 -15.21 12.56 28.56
N GLY A 106 -16.43 12.04 28.68
CA GLY A 106 -16.83 10.78 28.07
C GLY A 106 -17.22 10.96 26.60
N TYR A 107 -16.85 9.97 25.78
CA TYR A 107 -17.21 9.88 24.36
C TYR A 107 -17.99 8.58 24.09
N PRO A 108 -18.96 8.58 23.15
CA PRO A 108 -19.81 7.41 22.91
C PRO A 108 -19.06 6.17 22.42
N THR A 109 -18.02 6.36 21.60
CA THR A 109 -17.16 5.28 21.10
C THR A 109 -15.72 5.74 20.99
N TYR A 110 -14.79 4.79 20.94
CA TYR A 110 -13.36 5.05 20.73
C TYR A 110 -13.08 5.87 19.46
N CYS A 111 -13.80 5.60 18.36
CA CYS A 111 -13.66 6.38 17.12
C CYS A 111 -13.99 7.85 17.32
N HIS A 112 -15.03 8.19 18.10
CA HIS A 112 -15.41 9.59 18.34
C HIS A 112 -14.33 10.34 19.10
N LEU A 113 -13.72 9.69 20.10
CA LEU A 113 -12.59 10.26 20.85
C LEU A 113 -11.38 10.48 19.95
N LYS A 114 -10.89 9.44 19.26
CA LYS A 114 -9.72 9.56 18.38
C LYS A 114 -9.93 10.51 17.21
N SER A 115 -11.16 10.61 16.69
CA SER A 115 -11.55 11.60 15.68
C SER A 115 -11.49 13.02 16.24
N PHE A 116 -11.91 13.23 17.49
CA PHE A 116 -11.83 14.53 18.14
C PHE A 116 -10.39 14.91 18.50
N GLU A 117 -9.61 13.96 19.02
CA GLU A 117 -8.18 14.09 19.31
C GLU A 117 -7.36 14.44 18.06
N CYS A 118 -7.67 13.84 16.91
CA CYS A 118 -7.05 14.19 15.64
C CYS A 118 -7.24 15.69 15.30
N LEU A 119 -8.38 16.28 15.68
CA LEU A 119 -8.67 17.70 15.51
C LEU A 119 -8.12 18.57 16.65
N HIS A 120 -7.94 17.99 17.83
CA HIS A 120 -7.57 18.64 19.10
C HIS A 120 -6.54 17.77 19.85
N PRO A 121 -5.24 17.84 19.48
CA PRO A 121 -4.21 16.92 19.95
C PRO A 121 -3.95 16.94 21.46
N GLU A 122 -4.45 17.95 22.17
CA GLU A 122 -4.31 18.09 23.63
C GLU A 122 -5.20 17.12 24.43
N ILE A 123 -6.17 16.46 23.79
CA ILE A 123 -7.12 15.55 24.43
C ILE A 123 -6.77 14.12 24.03
N LYS A 124 -6.19 13.37 24.97
CA LYS A 124 -5.76 12.00 24.77
C LYS A 124 -6.74 10.99 25.38
N PHE A 125 -6.59 9.73 24.98
CA PHE A 125 -7.25 8.61 25.65
C PHE A 125 -6.78 8.45 27.10
N SER A 126 -7.72 8.16 28.01
CA SER A 126 -7.45 7.93 29.43
C SER A 126 -7.77 6.49 29.83
N ASN A 127 -9.02 6.07 29.66
CA ASN A 127 -9.47 4.73 30.00
C ASN A 127 -10.69 4.32 29.19
N ASN A 128 -10.91 3.01 29.13
CA ASN A 128 -12.13 2.45 28.57
C ASN A 128 -13.28 2.58 29.57
N GLY A 129 -14.51 2.71 29.07
CA GLY A 129 -15.70 2.90 29.89
C GLY A 129 -15.98 4.35 30.25
N THR A 130 -16.72 4.55 31.32
CA THR A 130 -17.11 5.88 31.82
C THR A 130 -15.95 6.57 32.54
N CYS A 131 -15.94 7.90 32.53
CA CYS A 131 -14.94 8.67 33.25
C CYS A 131 -15.09 8.51 34.76
N THR A 132 -13.98 8.23 35.45
CA THR A 132 -13.86 8.27 36.91
C THR A 132 -13.32 9.64 37.34
N ALA A 133 -13.78 10.16 38.48
CA ALA A 133 -13.47 11.52 38.91
C ALA A 133 -12.08 11.66 39.57
N GLU A 134 -11.48 10.57 40.05
CA GLU A 134 -10.33 10.60 40.97
C GLU A 134 -9.07 9.88 40.44
N GLU A 135 -9.19 9.06 39.41
CA GLU A 135 -8.10 8.19 38.95
C GLU A 135 -7.58 8.62 37.58
N LYS A 136 -6.28 8.89 37.49
CA LYS A 136 -5.62 9.32 36.26
C LYS A 136 -4.49 8.37 35.90
N PHE A 137 -4.48 7.96 34.63
CA PHE A 137 -3.33 7.30 34.04
C PHE A 137 -2.12 8.22 34.09
N ASN A 138 -0.96 7.70 34.48
CA ASN A 138 0.26 8.50 34.60
C ASN A 138 1.49 7.68 34.23
N VAL A 139 2.39 8.31 33.46
CA VAL A 139 3.69 7.75 33.07
C VAL A 139 4.77 8.66 33.65
N SER A 140 5.75 8.07 34.32
CA SER A 140 6.87 8.81 34.90
C SER A 140 8.19 8.08 34.70
N LEU A 141 9.26 8.83 34.50
CA LEU A 141 10.63 8.32 34.49
C LEU A 141 11.23 8.49 35.88
N ILE A 142 11.80 7.41 36.41
CA ILE A 142 12.49 7.44 37.70
C ILE A 142 13.92 6.94 37.58
N TYR A 143 14.75 7.36 38.55
CA TYR A 143 16.18 7.07 38.62
C TYR A 143 17.03 7.62 37.47
N GLY A 144 16.47 8.44 36.57
CA GLY A 144 17.21 9.15 35.52
C GLY A 144 18.12 10.25 36.05
N SER A 145 19.23 10.52 35.34
CA SER A 145 20.09 11.67 35.63
C SER A 145 19.51 12.99 35.08
N THR A 146 18.65 12.88 34.07
CA THR A 146 17.94 13.99 33.42
C THR A 146 16.45 13.67 33.32
N ASP A 147 15.64 14.64 32.92
CA ASP A 147 14.21 14.48 32.61
C ASP A 147 13.92 13.68 31.33
N THR A 148 14.96 13.41 30.53
CA THR A 148 14.86 12.68 29.25
C THR A 148 15.15 11.19 29.34
N GLU A 149 15.67 10.71 30.48
CA GLU A 149 16.08 9.32 30.65
C GLU A 149 15.58 8.73 31.98
N GLY A 150 15.42 7.42 32.04
CA GLY A 150 15.12 6.73 33.29
C GLY A 150 14.44 5.37 33.09
N ILE A 151 14.07 4.75 34.22
CA ILE A 151 13.23 3.54 34.24
C ILE A 151 11.77 3.97 34.14
N VAL A 152 11.03 3.31 33.26
CA VAL A 152 9.61 3.62 33.02
C VAL A 152 8.75 3.05 34.15
N GLN A 153 7.97 3.94 34.77
CA GLN A 153 6.99 3.60 35.79
C GLN A 153 5.61 4.09 35.36
N VAL A 154 4.60 3.22 35.49
CA VAL A 154 3.22 3.48 35.05
C VAL A 154 2.26 3.35 36.24
N LYS A 155 1.33 4.30 36.37
CA LYS A 155 0.13 4.20 37.20
C LYS A 155 -1.07 3.96 36.28
N LEU A 156 -1.69 2.78 36.38
CA LEU A 156 -2.93 2.48 35.67
C LEU A 156 -4.12 3.20 36.34
N VAL A 157 -5.24 3.37 35.64
CA VAL A 157 -6.42 4.09 36.19
C VAL A 157 -7.00 3.31 37.37
N ASP A 158 -7.30 2.03 37.20
CA ASP A 158 -7.95 1.20 38.23
C ASP A 158 -7.00 0.70 39.34
N GLN A 159 -5.78 1.26 39.44
CA GLN A 159 -4.76 0.81 40.39
C GLN A 159 -4.01 1.97 41.03
N ASP A 160 -3.94 1.96 42.36
CA ASP A 160 -3.17 2.97 43.10
C ASP A 160 -1.66 2.74 43.08
N GLU A 161 -1.24 1.48 42.90
CA GLU A 161 0.15 1.10 42.89
C GLU A 161 0.82 1.41 41.55
N LYS A 162 2.00 2.05 41.62
CA LYS A 162 2.82 2.30 40.45
C LYS A 162 3.70 1.09 40.15
N MET A 163 3.61 0.55 38.94
CA MET A 163 4.38 -0.61 38.52
C MET A 163 5.43 -0.29 37.46
N PHE A 164 6.42 -1.18 37.34
CA PHE A 164 7.47 -1.12 36.34
C PHE A 164 7.11 -1.93 35.09
N ILE A 165 7.72 -1.59 33.96
CA ILE A 165 7.59 -2.34 32.71
C ILE A 165 8.72 -3.37 32.58
N CYS A 166 8.39 -4.57 32.10
CA CYS A 166 9.36 -5.63 31.85
C CYS A 166 10.26 -5.30 30.65
N LYS A 167 11.57 -5.56 30.75
CA LYS A 167 12.53 -5.33 29.66
C LYS A 167 12.33 -6.25 28.45
N ASN A 168 11.85 -7.47 28.68
CA ASN A 168 11.63 -8.47 27.62
C ASN A 168 10.46 -8.12 26.69
N SER A 169 9.54 -7.26 27.13
CA SER A 169 8.37 -6.80 26.38
C SER A 169 8.54 -5.40 25.80
N TRP A 170 9.74 -4.83 25.94
CA TRP A 170 10.01 -3.44 25.61
C TRP A 170 10.78 -3.33 24.29
N SER A 171 10.16 -2.71 23.29
CA SER A 171 10.77 -2.47 21.98
C SER A 171 10.77 -0.98 21.63
N THR A 172 11.32 -0.61 20.46
CA THR A 172 11.28 0.79 19.98
C THR A 172 9.86 1.30 19.86
N VAL A 173 8.91 0.41 19.56
CA VAL A 173 7.50 0.70 19.33
C VAL A 173 6.87 1.30 20.59
N GLU A 174 6.92 0.56 21.71
CA GLU A 174 6.38 1.03 22.99
C GLU A 174 7.16 2.25 23.50
N ALA A 175 8.49 2.27 23.30
CA ALA A 175 9.34 3.37 23.75
C ALA A 175 9.06 4.69 23.01
N ASN A 176 8.75 4.65 21.71
CA ASN A 176 8.31 5.82 20.95
C ASN A 176 7.01 6.40 21.53
N VAL A 177 6.02 5.55 21.80
CA VAL A 177 4.73 5.97 22.40
C VAL A 177 4.94 6.54 23.81
N ALA A 178 5.81 5.92 24.61
CA ALA A 178 6.12 6.39 25.96
C ALA A 178 6.75 7.79 25.96
N CYS A 179 7.76 8.01 25.12
CA CYS A 179 8.39 9.32 24.97
C CYS A 179 7.42 10.37 24.43
N PHE A 180 6.56 9.99 23.48
CA PHE A 180 5.52 10.87 22.97
C PHE A 180 4.53 11.28 24.09
N ASP A 181 4.16 10.35 24.97
CA ASP A 181 3.27 10.64 26.09
C ASP A 181 3.90 11.58 27.13
N LEU A 182 5.21 11.42 27.36
CA LEU A 182 6.02 12.27 28.25
C LEU A 182 6.33 13.67 27.68
N GLY A 183 5.87 13.99 26.47
CA GLY A 183 6.06 15.30 25.84
C GLY A 183 7.26 15.41 24.90
N PHE A 184 7.86 14.28 24.50
CA PHE A 184 8.95 14.21 23.52
C PHE A 184 8.41 13.73 22.16
N PRO A 185 8.02 14.64 21.25
CA PRO A 185 7.30 14.28 20.01
C PRO A 185 8.15 13.50 18.99
N LEU A 186 9.48 13.53 19.13
CA LEU A 186 10.42 12.78 18.27
C LEU A 186 10.62 11.32 18.71
N GLY A 187 9.99 10.90 19.82
CA GLY A 187 10.05 9.53 20.31
C GLY A 187 11.38 9.18 20.99
N VAL A 188 11.75 7.89 20.93
CA VAL A 188 12.90 7.34 21.66
C VAL A 188 14.22 7.53 20.92
N ARG A 189 15.30 7.90 21.61
CA ARG A 189 16.66 7.88 21.07
C ARG A 189 17.32 6.51 21.21
N ASP A 190 17.21 5.91 22.40
CA ASP A 190 17.79 4.62 22.72
C ASP A 190 16.91 3.87 23.75
N ILE A 191 16.75 2.57 23.54
CA ILE A 191 16.01 1.63 24.40
C ILE A 191 17.00 0.86 25.29
N GLN A 192 18.24 0.73 24.81
CA GLN A 192 19.38 0.20 25.54
C GLN A 192 20.23 1.31 26.15
N GLY A 193 19.59 2.42 26.56
CA GLY A 193 20.29 3.44 27.33
C GLY A 193 21.18 2.72 28.33
N ARG A 194 22.48 3.04 28.32
CA ARG A 194 23.54 2.44 29.16
C ARG A 194 23.30 2.73 30.66
N PHE A 195 22.04 2.64 31.08
CA PHE A 195 21.52 2.77 32.41
C PHE A 195 21.84 1.48 33.14
N ASN A 196 23.10 1.36 33.51
CA ASN A 196 23.45 0.55 34.66
C ASN A 196 22.77 1.23 35.85
N ILE A 197 21.67 0.63 36.31
CA ILE A 197 21.02 1.03 37.56
C ILE A 197 22.14 1.22 38.60
N PRO A 198 22.23 2.37 39.27
CA PRO A 198 23.27 2.60 40.27
C PRO A 198 23.36 1.40 41.21
N VAL A 199 24.57 0.90 41.46
CA VAL A 199 24.84 -0.39 42.17
C VAL A 199 24.12 -0.51 43.52
N ASN A 200 23.72 0.61 44.13
CA ASN A 200 22.96 0.68 45.38
C ASN A 200 21.45 0.41 45.25
N HIS A 201 20.87 0.28 44.06
CA HIS A 201 19.42 0.14 43.87
C HIS A 201 19.11 -1.07 42.97
N LYS A 202 19.42 -2.29 43.43
CA LYS A 202 18.91 -3.50 42.77
C LYS A 202 17.40 -3.60 43.02
N ILE A 203 16.60 -3.11 42.07
CA ILE A 203 15.14 -3.26 42.12
C ILE A 203 14.82 -4.69 41.72
N ASN A 204 14.75 -5.59 42.71
CA ASN A 204 14.27 -6.95 42.51
C ASN A 204 12.73 -6.94 42.55
N SER A 205 12.11 -6.41 41.50
CA SER A 205 10.66 -6.60 41.32
C SER A 205 10.42 -7.95 40.66
N THR A 206 9.74 -8.86 41.36
CA THR A 206 9.25 -10.13 40.81
C THR A 206 8.02 -9.91 39.91
N GLU A 207 7.41 -8.73 40.01
CA GLU A 207 6.24 -8.32 39.25
C GLU A 207 6.57 -7.15 38.32
N CYS A 208 6.17 -7.27 37.06
CA CYS A 208 6.27 -6.18 36.09
C CYS A 208 5.12 -6.26 35.08
N LEU A 209 4.89 -5.14 34.41
CA LEU A 209 3.90 -5.00 33.36
C LEU A 209 4.51 -5.35 32.01
N HIS A 210 3.84 -6.22 31.28
CA HIS A 210 4.10 -6.45 29.88
C HIS A 210 3.23 -5.50 29.06
N VAL A 211 3.87 -4.67 28.23
CA VAL A 211 3.20 -3.68 27.39
C VAL A 211 3.27 -4.12 25.94
N ARG A 212 2.21 -3.86 25.18
CA ARG A 212 2.21 -4.08 23.74
C ARG A 212 1.49 -2.93 23.04
N CYS A 213 2.20 -2.24 22.16
CA CYS A 213 1.67 -1.16 21.33
C CYS A 213 1.77 -1.51 19.84
N GLN A 214 1.08 -0.74 18.99
CA GLN A 214 1.19 -0.75 17.54
C GLN A 214 2.29 0.19 17.03
N GLY A 215 2.56 1.28 17.76
CA GLY A 215 3.57 2.29 17.48
C GLY A 215 3.06 3.59 16.87
N VAL A 216 1.75 3.81 16.87
CA VAL A 216 1.09 5.03 16.35
C VAL A 216 0.10 5.63 17.36
N GLU A 217 0.04 5.04 18.55
CA GLU A 217 -0.70 5.54 19.69
C GLU A 217 -0.10 6.85 20.21
N THR A 218 -0.94 7.64 20.85
CA THR A 218 -0.63 8.99 21.36
C THR A 218 -0.41 9.01 22.87
N SER A 219 -0.81 7.94 23.56
CA SER A 219 -0.51 7.68 24.96
C SER A 219 -0.35 6.18 25.18
N LEU A 220 0.46 5.80 26.18
CA LEU A 220 0.56 4.40 26.60
C LEU A 220 -0.77 3.86 27.14
N ALA A 221 -1.71 4.70 27.54
CA ALA A 221 -3.04 4.30 27.99
C ALA A 221 -3.83 3.49 26.93
N GLU A 222 -3.51 3.69 25.64
CA GLU A 222 -4.12 2.96 24.52
C GLU A 222 -3.57 1.54 24.35
N CYS A 223 -2.38 1.27 24.90
CA CYS A 223 -1.69 0.00 24.76
C CYS A 223 -2.22 -1.07 25.73
N THR A 224 -1.98 -2.33 25.39
CA THR A 224 -2.41 -3.46 26.21
C THR A 224 -1.39 -3.72 27.32
N PHE A 225 -1.86 -3.75 28.57
CA PHE A 225 -1.06 -4.11 29.74
C PHE A 225 -1.49 -5.48 30.28
N THR A 226 -0.53 -6.37 30.44
CA THR A 226 -0.71 -7.64 31.17
C THR A 226 0.24 -7.73 32.34
N LYS A 227 -0.24 -8.26 33.46
CA LYS A 227 0.59 -8.52 34.63
C LYS A 227 1.33 -9.84 34.43
N LYS A 228 2.64 -9.85 34.67
CA LYS A 228 3.43 -11.07 34.70
C LYS A 228 4.26 -11.12 35.97
N SER A 229 4.05 -12.16 36.76
CA SER A 229 4.85 -12.48 37.95
C SER A 229 5.79 -13.64 37.61
N SER A 230 7.07 -13.52 37.96
CA SER A 230 8.04 -14.62 37.79
C SER A 230 8.85 -14.81 39.06
N LYS A 231 9.30 -16.06 39.27
CA LYS A 231 10.20 -16.44 40.37
C LYS A 231 11.59 -15.80 40.26
N ALA A 232 11.99 -15.36 39.06
CA ALA A 232 13.24 -14.65 38.83
C ALA A 232 13.01 -13.14 38.69
N PRO A 233 13.92 -12.28 39.23
CA PRO A 233 13.81 -10.83 39.06
C PRO A 233 13.91 -10.46 37.57
N HIS A 234 12.92 -9.70 37.09
CA HIS A 234 12.89 -9.24 35.71
C HIS A 234 13.87 -8.08 35.50
N GLY A 235 14.44 -7.99 34.29
CA GLY A 235 15.04 -6.73 33.85
C GLY A 235 13.94 -5.67 33.70
N LEU A 236 14.19 -4.44 34.12
CA LEU A 236 13.25 -3.32 33.97
C LEU A 236 13.52 -2.53 32.69
N ALA A 237 12.46 -2.00 32.09
CA ALA A 237 12.55 -1.18 30.88
C ALA A 237 13.10 0.21 31.18
N GLY A 238 14.22 0.55 30.52
CA GLY A 238 14.77 1.90 30.49
C GLY A 238 14.46 2.58 29.16
N VAL A 239 14.42 3.90 29.16
CA VAL A 239 14.24 4.71 27.95
C VAL A 239 15.08 5.97 28.01
N VAL A 240 15.58 6.39 26.86
CA VAL A 240 16.19 7.71 26.64
C VAL A 240 15.42 8.38 25.51
N CYS A 241 14.68 9.44 25.80
CA CYS A 241 13.91 10.18 24.81
C CYS A 241 14.79 11.10 23.97
N TYR A 242 14.40 11.32 22.73
CA TYR A 242 15.18 12.07 21.75
C TYR A 242 15.08 13.58 21.97
N THR A 243 16.22 14.27 21.98
CA THR A 243 16.33 15.74 22.02
C THR A 243 17.10 16.24 20.79
N GLN A 244 16.84 17.48 20.36
CA GLN A 244 17.41 18.04 19.13
C GLN A 244 18.95 18.17 19.15
N ASP A 245 19.57 18.20 20.34
CA ASP A 245 21.02 18.26 20.53
C ASP A 245 21.71 16.88 20.46
N ALA A 246 21.00 15.83 20.06
CA ALA A 246 21.55 14.49 19.92
C ALA A 246 22.50 14.39 18.71
N ASP A 247 23.80 14.58 18.96
CA ASP A 247 24.86 14.51 17.97
C ASP A 247 24.96 13.09 17.35
N PHE A 248 24.75 12.98 16.04
CA PHE A 248 24.96 11.76 15.26
C PHE A 248 25.99 12.03 14.15
N PRO A 249 26.96 11.14 13.91
CA PRO A 249 27.83 11.25 12.74
C PRO A 249 27.00 11.18 11.46
N THR A 250 27.05 12.23 10.65
CA THR A 250 26.21 12.42 9.46
C THR A 250 26.44 11.39 8.35
N SER A 251 27.54 10.62 8.39
CA SER A 251 27.94 9.72 7.30
C SER A 251 27.17 8.40 7.22
N GLN A 252 26.40 8.02 8.25
CA GLN A 252 25.66 6.73 8.30
C GLN A 252 24.28 6.86 8.99
N SER A 253 23.68 8.06 8.97
CA SER A 253 22.36 8.29 9.57
C SER A 253 21.26 8.36 8.51
N PHE A 254 20.15 7.68 8.75
CA PHE A 254 18.88 7.92 8.07
C PHE A 254 18.13 9.06 8.78
N GLN A 255 17.56 10.00 8.02
CA GLN A 255 16.77 11.10 8.56
C GLN A 255 15.28 10.82 8.35
N CYS A 256 14.55 10.68 9.46
CA CYS A 256 13.10 10.57 9.50
C CYS A 256 12.42 11.88 9.05
N VAL A 257 11.14 11.82 8.66
CA VAL A 257 10.38 13.01 8.24
C VAL A 257 10.18 14.00 9.40
N ASN A 258 9.96 13.50 10.62
CA ASN A 258 9.92 14.32 11.83
C ASN A 258 11.27 14.98 12.22
N GLY A 259 12.37 14.69 11.51
CA GLY A 259 13.69 15.27 11.74
C GLY A 259 14.62 14.43 12.63
N LYS A 260 14.12 13.35 13.24
CA LYS A 260 14.92 12.40 14.00
C LYS A 260 15.96 11.72 13.10
N ARG A 261 17.18 11.54 13.63
CA ARG A 261 18.21 10.73 12.97
C ARG A 261 18.31 9.35 13.64
N ILE A 262 18.26 8.31 12.83
CA ILE A 262 18.45 6.92 13.24
C ILE A 262 19.61 6.30 12.46
N PRO A 263 20.24 5.23 12.97
CA PRO A 263 21.26 4.51 12.20
C PRO A 263 20.71 3.99 10.87
N GLN A 264 21.52 4.04 9.80
CA GLN A 264 21.07 3.64 8.47
C GLN A 264 20.58 2.19 8.42
N GLU A 265 21.13 1.30 9.24
CA GLU A 265 20.75 -0.11 9.40
C GLU A 265 19.35 -0.33 9.97
N LYS A 266 18.78 0.71 10.61
CA LYS A 266 17.43 0.66 11.17
C LYS A 266 16.32 0.97 10.16
N ALA A 267 16.65 1.56 9.01
CA ALA A 267 15.67 1.73 7.95
C ALA A 267 15.27 0.38 7.33
N CYS A 268 13.99 0.25 6.95
CA CYS A 268 13.44 -0.93 6.27
C CYS A 268 13.64 -2.24 7.04
N ASP A 269 13.57 -2.23 8.37
CA ASP A 269 13.75 -3.43 9.21
C ASP A 269 12.43 -4.02 9.74
N GLY A 270 11.30 -3.44 9.34
CA GLY A 270 9.95 -3.76 9.77
C GLY A 270 9.53 -3.11 11.08
N VAL A 271 10.39 -2.30 11.72
CA VAL A 271 10.12 -1.62 12.99
C VAL A 271 9.95 -0.13 12.74
N ASN A 272 8.94 0.49 13.36
CA ASN A 272 8.78 1.94 13.34
C ASN A 272 9.77 2.58 14.32
N ASP A 273 11.04 2.73 13.93
CA ASP A 273 12.05 3.39 14.75
C ASP A 273 11.88 4.91 14.71
N CYS A 274 11.41 5.48 13.59
CA CYS A 274 11.14 6.92 13.47
C CYS A 274 9.99 7.42 14.36
N GLY A 275 9.01 6.58 14.68
CA GLY A 275 7.77 6.94 15.39
C GLY A 275 6.64 7.38 14.44
N ASP A 276 6.97 7.88 13.25
CA ASP A 276 6.02 8.31 12.22
C ASP A 276 5.97 7.38 10.99
N GLN A 277 6.65 6.22 11.04
CA GLN A 277 6.85 5.22 9.98
C GLN A 277 7.72 5.65 8.80
N SER A 278 8.41 6.79 8.84
CA SER A 278 9.20 7.29 7.68
C SER A 278 10.25 6.30 7.15
N ASP A 279 10.83 5.52 8.04
CA ASP A 279 11.86 4.51 7.80
C ASP A 279 11.38 3.26 7.07
N GLU A 280 10.08 3.00 7.08
CA GLU A 280 9.50 1.74 6.59
C GLU A 280 8.68 1.88 5.30
N LEU A 281 8.48 3.10 4.77
CA LEU A 281 7.54 3.39 3.67
C LEU A 281 8.16 3.53 2.26
N CYS A 282 9.49 3.51 2.17
CA CYS A 282 10.23 3.73 0.93
C CYS A 282 11.28 2.64 0.67
N CYS A 283 10.88 1.37 0.80
CA CYS A 283 11.77 0.22 0.78
C CYS A 283 11.67 -0.57 -0.53
N LYS A 284 12.82 -0.96 -1.09
CA LYS A 284 12.96 -1.91 -2.21
C LYS A 284 13.15 -3.35 -1.73
N GLY A 285 13.60 -3.49 -0.49
CA GLY A 285 13.82 -4.74 0.23
C GLY A 285 13.78 -4.46 1.73
N CYS A 286 13.49 -5.48 2.53
CA CYS A 286 13.48 -5.37 3.98
C CYS A 286 14.68 -6.10 4.60
N ARG A 287 15.18 -5.58 5.71
CA ARG A 287 16.21 -6.20 6.54
C ARG A 287 15.60 -7.20 7.52
N GLY A 288 16.43 -8.15 7.94
CA GLY A 288 16.04 -9.15 8.94
C GLY A 288 14.93 -10.08 8.42
N GLN A 289 13.90 -10.27 9.24
CA GLN A 289 12.76 -11.15 8.94
C GLN A 289 11.50 -10.36 8.53
N ALA A 290 11.60 -9.06 8.30
CA ALA A 290 10.46 -8.23 7.91
C ALA A 290 9.90 -8.62 6.54
N PHE A 291 8.61 -8.37 6.36
CA PHE A 291 7.88 -8.67 5.13
C PHE A 291 7.78 -7.43 4.25
N LEU A 292 8.12 -7.57 2.97
CA LEU A 292 8.04 -6.51 1.97
C LEU A 292 6.70 -6.55 1.23
N CYS A 293 5.91 -5.50 1.35
CA CYS A 293 4.76 -5.24 0.48
C CYS A 293 5.24 -4.78 -0.91
N LYS A 294 4.50 -5.13 -1.96
CA LYS A 294 4.65 -4.63 -3.35
C LYS A 294 4.57 -3.11 -3.44
N SER A 295 3.87 -2.45 -2.51
CA SER A 295 3.84 -1.00 -2.40
C SER A 295 5.18 -0.37 -1.99
N GLY A 296 6.19 -1.18 -1.64
CA GLY A 296 7.49 -0.74 -1.15
C GLY A 296 7.45 -0.33 0.33
N VAL A 297 6.68 -1.09 1.13
CA VAL A 297 6.51 -0.91 2.57
C VAL A 297 7.02 -2.15 3.30
N CYS A 298 7.78 -1.98 4.37
CA CYS A 298 8.22 -3.07 5.24
C CYS A 298 7.31 -3.16 6.47
N ILE A 299 6.86 -4.38 6.80
CA ILE A 299 6.04 -4.64 7.98
C ILE A 299 6.65 -5.77 8.83
N PRO A 300 6.39 -5.81 10.15
CA PRO A 300 6.84 -6.92 10.99
C PRO A 300 6.29 -8.27 10.50
N ASN A 301 7.08 -9.33 10.59
CA ASN A 301 6.65 -10.66 10.16
C ASN A 301 5.41 -11.17 10.91
N GLN A 302 5.22 -10.75 12.16
CA GLN A 302 4.05 -11.10 12.97
C GLN A 302 2.74 -10.51 12.43
N ARG A 303 2.82 -9.54 11.51
CA ARG A 303 1.67 -8.97 10.84
C ARG A 303 1.18 -9.79 9.66
N LYS A 304 2.01 -10.68 9.12
CA LYS A 304 1.58 -11.61 8.08
C LYS A 304 0.56 -12.61 8.64
N CYS A 305 -0.55 -12.80 7.95
CA CYS A 305 -1.62 -13.73 8.31
C CYS A 305 -2.18 -13.49 9.73
N ASN A 306 -2.33 -12.23 10.12
CA ASN A 306 -2.88 -11.80 11.40
C ASN A 306 -4.39 -11.48 11.34
N GLY A 307 -5.00 -11.47 10.16
CA GLY A 307 -6.41 -11.15 9.92
C GLY A 307 -6.71 -9.66 9.65
N GLU A 308 -5.72 -8.79 9.70
CA GLU A 308 -5.77 -7.38 9.29
C GLU A 308 -4.93 -7.18 8.04
N VAL A 309 -5.48 -6.46 7.05
CA VAL A 309 -4.73 -6.11 5.86
C VAL A 309 -3.88 -4.86 6.15
N ASP A 310 -2.57 -5.05 6.28
CA ASP A 310 -1.58 -4.01 6.54
C ASP A 310 -0.99 -3.44 5.23
N CYS A 311 -0.69 -4.30 4.25
CA CYS A 311 -0.23 -3.87 2.93
C CYS A 311 -1.43 -3.33 2.10
N ILE A 312 -1.30 -2.16 1.47
CA ILE A 312 -2.37 -1.63 0.59
C ILE A 312 -2.71 -2.55 -0.60
N THR A 313 -1.79 -3.45 -0.94
CA THR A 313 -1.89 -4.46 -1.99
C THR A 313 -2.48 -5.79 -1.51
N GLY A 314 -2.60 -5.99 -0.18
CA GLY A 314 -3.32 -7.09 0.47
C GLY A 314 -2.65 -8.46 0.51
N GLU A 315 -1.40 -8.57 0.09
CA GLU A 315 -0.67 -9.83 -0.05
C GLU A 315 -0.25 -10.46 1.28
N ASP A 316 -0.14 -9.67 2.35
CA ASP A 316 0.17 -10.07 3.71
C ASP A 316 -0.87 -11.04 4.30
N GLU A 317 -2.12 -10.93 3.85
CA GLU A 317 -3.24 -11.78 4.25
C GLU A 317 -3.64 -12.82 3.17
N SER A 318 -2.82 -12.94 2.12
CA SER A 318 -3.06 -13.89 1.03
C SER A 318 -2.32 -15.22 1.26
N GLY A 319 -2.97 -16.35 0.92
CA GLY A 319 -2.32 -17.66 0.95
C GLY A 319 -2.04 -18.25 2.36
N CYS A 320 -2.71 -17.75 3.40
CA CYS A 320 -2.49 -18.13 4.80
C CYS A 320 -2.97 -19.55 5.21
N GLU A 321 -3.25 -20.46 4.27
CA GLU A 321 -3.76 -21.80 4.60
C GLU A 321 -2.72 -22.71 5.27
N GLU A 322 -1.43 -22.53 4.97
CA GLU A 322 -0.34 -23.28 5.60
C GLU A 322 -0.05 -22.80 7.03
N ASP A 323 -0.16 -21.49 7.28
CA ASP A 323 0.04 -20.91 8.62
C ASP A 323 -1.10 -21.24 9.58
N LYS A 324 -2.33 -21.42 9.07
CA LYS A 324 -3.46 -21.96 9.86
C LYS A 324 -3.22 -23.41 10.28
N LYS A 325 -2.65 -24.25 9.40
CA LYS A 325 -2.29 -25.64 9.73
C LYS A 325 -1.16 -25.72 10.75
N ASN A 326 -0.18 -24.79 10.70
CA ASN A 326 0.91 -24.73 11.69
C ASN A 326 0.46 -24.18 13.05
N LYS A 327 -0.51 -23.24 13.10
CA LYS A 327 -1.16 -22.82 14.37
C LYS A 327 -1.99 -23.96 14.99
N ILE A 328 -2.68 -24.76 14.17
CA ILE A 328 -3.43 -25.95 14.63
C ILE A 328 -2.48 -27.05 15.11
N HIS A 329 -1.37 -27.35 14.40
CA HIS A 329 -0.39 -28.34 14.85
C HIS A 329 0.35 -27.92 16.13
N LYS A 330 0.63 -26.62 16.34
CA LYS A 330 1.16 -26.15 17.63
C LYS A 330 0.15 -26.20 18.78
N GLY A 331 -1.15 -26.20 18.48
CA GLY A 331 -2.22 -26.42 19.47
C GLY A 331 -2.51 -27.89 19.76
N LEU A 332 -2.22 -28.81 18.84
CA LEU A 332 -2.48 -30.26 18.99
C LEU A 332 -1.25 -31.10 19.35
N ALA A 333 -0.02 -30.60 19.19
CA ALA A 333 1.21 -31.31 19.57
C ALA A 333 1.56 -31.23 21.07
N ARG A 334 0.55 -31.12 21.94
CA ARG A 334 0.70 -31.19 23.42
C ARG A 334 -0.21 -32.26 24.07
N SER A 335 -0.79 -33.16 23.28
CA SER A 335 -1.54 -34.32 23.75
C SER A 335 -0.95 -35.55 23.09
N ASP A 336 0.04 -36.17 23.73
CA ASP A 336 0.48 -37.57 23.61
C ASP A 336 2.00 -37.67 23.67
N GLN A 337 2.54 -37.45 24.86
CA GLN A 337 3.61 -38.26 25.43
C GLN A 337 3.69 -37.97 26.93
N GLY A 338 3.30 -38.96 27.73
CA GLY A 338 3.44 -38.93 29.17
C GLY A 338 4.91 -38.79 29.57
N GLY A 339 5.17 -37.71 30.29
CA GLY A 339 6.44 -37.40 30.93
C GLY A 339 6.21 -36.15 31.77
N GLU A 340 6.17 -36.33 33.09
CA GLU A 340 6.00 -35.24 34.06
C GLU A 340 7.06 -34.16 33.83
N THR A 341 6.65 -33.07 33.19
CA THR A 341 7.34 -31.79 33.28
C THR A 341 6.25 -30.78 33.57
N GLU A 342 6.26 -30.26 34.79
CA GLU A 342 5.38 -29.19 35.25
C GLU A 342 5.45 -28.02 34.26
N ILE A 343 4.43 -27.91 33.41
CA ILE A 343 4.20 -26.70 32.63
C ILE A 343 3.66 -25.70 33.63
N GLU A 344 4.51 -24.80 34.12
CA GLU A 344 4.07 -23.60 34.82
C GLU A 344 3.09 -22.86 33.90
N THR A 345 1.80 -22.99 34.21
CA THR A 345 0.75 -22.11 33.71
C THR A 345 1.04 -20.72 34.28
N GLU A 346 1.77 -19.89 33.52
CA GLU A 346 1.87 -18.47 33.83
C GLU A 346 0.48 -17.84 33.72
N GLU A 347 -0.16 -17.61 34.86
CA GLU A 347 -1.39 -16.82 34.97
C GLU A 347 -1.10 -15.42 34.42
N THR A 348 -1.62 -15.13 33.22
CA THR A 348 -1.48 -13.82 32.59
C THR A 348 -2.78 -13.06 32.81
N GLU A 349 -2.79 -12.13 33.76
CA GLU A 349 -3.97 -11.29 34.05
C GLU A 349 -3.96 -10.08 33.10
N MET A 350 -5.02 -9.91 32.31
CA MET A 350 -5.21 -8.71 31.48
C MET A 350 -5.71 -7.56 32.34
N LEU A 351 -4.93 -6.48 32.41
CA LEU A 351 -5.24 -5.32 33.26
C LEU A 351 -5.96 -4.21 32.51
N THR A 352 -5.72 -4.07 31.20
CA THR A 352 -6.41 -3.08 30.36
C THR A 352 -7.03 -3.74 29.13
N PRO A 353 -8.17 -3.23 28.65
CA PRO A 353 -8.74 -3.65 27.37
C PRO A 353 -7.85 -3.18 26.22
N ASP A 354 -7.68 -4.06 25.23
CA ASP A 354 -6.85 -3.83 24.06
C ASP A 354 -7.56 -2.90 23.06
N MET A 355 -7.15 -1.64 23.00
CA MET A 355 -7.78 -0.64 22.11
C MET A 355 -7.40 -0.82 20.64
N ASP A 356 -6.32 -1.56 20.34
CA ASP A 356 -5.99 -2.00 18.98
C ASP A 356 -7.04 -2.99 18.44
N THR A 357 -7.57 -3.85 19.31
CA THR A 357 -8.67 -4.76 18.99
C THR A 357 -9.97 -4.01 18.69
N GLU A 358 -10.29 -2.96 19.46
CA GLU A 358 -11.45 -2.11 19.15
C GLU A 358 -11.22 -1.31 17.86
N ARG A 359 -10.01 -0.81 17.59
CA ARG A 359 -9.64 -0.17 16.31
C ARG A 359 -9.87 -1.11 15.13
N LYS A 360 -9.44 -2.37 15.21
CA LYS A 360 -9.68 -3.42 14.20
C LYS A 360 -11.17 -3.69 14.01
N ARG A 361 -11.93 -3.76 15.11
CA ARG A 361 -13.39 -3.89 15.05
C ARG A 361 -14.02 -2.71 14.32
N ILE A 362 -13.62 -1.46 14.59
CA ILE A 362 -14.12 -0.28 13.89
C ILE A 362 -13.79 -0.35 12.38
N LYS A 363 -12.57 -0.79 11.99
CA LYS A 363 -12.23 -1.02 10.57
C LYS A 363 -13.21 -1.97 9.89
N SER A 364 -13.64 -3.03 10.58
CA SER A 364 -14.59 -4.01 10.03
C SER A 364 -16.01 -3.45 9.82
N LEU A 365 -16.39 -2.38 10.54
CA LEU A 365 -17.69 -1.71 10.45
C LEU A 365 -17.74 -0.68 9.30
N LEU A 366 -16.60 -0.37 8.66
CA LEU A 366 -16.58 0.52 7.51
C LEU A 366 -17.36 -0.10 6.33
N PRO A 367 -18.07 0.72 5.54
CA PRO A 367 -18.91 0.22 4.46
C PRO A 367 -18.08 -0.54 3.43
N LYS A 368 -18.42 -1.81 3.21
CA LYS A 368 -17.79 -2.63 2.16
C LYS A 368 -18.37 -2.23 0.80
N LEU A 369 -17.55 -1.63 -0.06
CA LEU A 369 -17.94 -1.33 -1.44
C LEU A 369 -18.02 -2.64 -2.25
N SER A 370 -19.14 -2.86 -2.94
CA SER A 370 -19.30 -3.96 -3.88
C SER A 370 -18.79 -3.55 -5.27
N CYS A 371 -17.47 -3.45 -5.43
CA CYS A 371 -16.82 -3.18 -6.71
C CYS A 371 -15.82 -4.29 -7.06
N GLY A 372 -15.54 -4.49 -8.34
CA GLY A 372 -14.46 -5.33 -8.84
C GLY A 372 -14.61 -6.84 -8.63
N VAL A 373 -15.68 -7.32 -7.97
CA VAL A 373 -15.90 -8.74 -7.69
C VAL A 373 -16.75 -9.39 -8.80
N LYS A 374 -16.18 -10.36 -9.53
CA LYS A 374 -16.95 -11.18 -10.47
C LYS A 374 -17.81 -12.19 -9.69
N ARG A 375 -19.10 -12.33 -10.04
CA ARG A 375 -19.88 -13.50 -9.60
C ARG A 375 -19.25 -14.73 -10.27
N ASN A 376 -18.72 -15.62 -9.46
CA ASN A 376 -17.88 -16.74 -9.89
C ASN A 376 -18.70 -17.79 -10.66
N THR A 377 -18.79 -17.66 -11.99
CA THR A 377 -19.12 -18.78 -12.87
C THR A 377 -17.81 -19.43 -13.29
N HIS A 378 -17.46 -20.52 -12.60
CA HIS A 378 -16.29 -21.32 -12.90
C HIS A 378 -16.33 -21.84 -14.34
N ILE A 379 -15.59 -21.22 -15.26
CA ILE A 379 -15.18 -21.86 -16.51
C ILE A 379 -13.66 -21.68 -16.64
N ARG A 380 -12.91 -22.66 -16.11
CA ARG A 380 -11.48 -22.79 -16.38
C ARG A 380 -11.30 -23.08 -17.87
N ARG A 381 -10.70 -22.15 -18.62
CA ARG A 381 -10.32 -22.37 -20.03
C ARG A 381 -8.81 -22.31 -20.22
N LYS A 382 -8.31 -23.17 -21.11
CA LYS A 382 -6.90 -23.29 -21.50
C LYS A 382 -6.46 -22.06 -22.33
N ARG A 383 -5.19 -21.68 -22.15
CA ARG A 383 -4.53 -20.49 -22.72
C ARG A 383 -4.32 -20.64 -24.23
N VAL A 384 -4.71 -19.63 -25.03
CA VAL A 384 -4.35 -19.49 -26.45
C VAL A 384 -4.13 -17.99 -26.75
N VAL A 385 -3.18 -17.70 -27.66
CA VAL A 385 -2.52 -16.40 -27.93
C VAL A 385 -3.20 -15.63 -29.08
N GLY A 386 -3.21 -14.28 -29.00
CA GLY A 386 -3.97 -13.38 -29.88
C GLY A 386 -5.30 -12.97 -29.24
N GLY A 387 -5.71 -11.70 -29.37
CA GLY A 387 -6.88 -11.13 -28.66
C GLY A 387 -8.11 -12.05 -28.69
N LYS A 388 -8.66 -12.35 -27.52
CA LYS A 388 -9.74 -13.34 -27.36
C LYS A 388 -11.09 -12.66 -27.52
N PRO A 389 -12.08 -13.27 -28.20
CA PRO A 389 -13.46 -12.81 -28.11
C PRO A 389 -13.92 -12.90 -26.66
N ALA A 390 -14.55 -11.84 -26.15
CA ALA A 390 -15.14 -11.82 -24.82
C ALA A 390 -16.50 -12.53 -24.82
N GLU A 391 -16.79 -13.26 -23.75
CA GLU A 391 -18.11 -13.82 -23.52
C GLU A 391 -18.96 -12.92 -22.60
N MET A 392 -20.25 -13.21 -22.56
CA MET A 392 -21.17 -12.47 -21.72
C MET A 392 -20.81 -12.61 -20.24
N GLY A 393 -20.66 -11.47 -19.57
CA GLY A 393 -20.30 -11.43 -18.15
C GLY A 393 -18.80 -11.49 -17.87
N ASP A 394 -17.94 -11.65 -18.89
CA ASP A 394 -16.49 -11.61 -18.68
C ASP A 394 -16.02 -10.23 -18.23
N TYR A 395 -16.56 -9.17 -18.82
CA TYR A 395 -16.19 -7.78 -18.54
C TYR A 395 -17.44 -6.93 -18.27
N PRO A 396 -18.10 -7.14 -17.12
CA PRO A 396 -19.41 -6.53 -16.82
C PRO A 396 -19.33 -5.01 -16.61
N TRP A 397 -18.13 -4.47 -16.40
CA TRP A 397 -17.84 -3.04 -16.30
C TRP A 397 -17.57 -2.37 -17.66
N GLN A 398 -17.41 -3.13 -18.75
CA GLN A 398 -17.09 -2.57 -20.07
C GLN A 398 -18.28 -1.77 -20.62
N VAL A 399 -17.99 -0.57 -21.11
CA VAL A 399 -18.99 0.35 -21.67
C VAL A 399 -18.59 0.81 -23.07
N ALA A 400 -19.58 0.95 -23.94
CA ALA A 400 -19.47 1.57 -25.25
C ALA A 400 -20.15 2.96 -25.25
N ILE A 401 -19.43 4.00 -25.68
CA ILE A 401 -19.98 5.36 -25.82
C ILE A 401 -20.21 5.67 -27.30
N LYS A 402 -21.48 5.88 -27.66
CA LYS A 402 -21.93 6.15 -29.03
C LYS A 402 -22.32 7.61 -29.22
N ASP A 403 -21.90 8.23 -30.32
CA ASP A 403 -22.33 9.57 -30.78
C ASP A 403 -23.08 9.40 -32.11
N GLY A 404 -24.41 9.54 -32.07
CA GLY A 404 -25.25 9.26 -33.24
C GLY A 404 -25.14 7.79 -33.67
N ASP A 405 -24.60 7.54 -34.87
CA ASP A 405 -24.48 6.20 -35.46
C ASP A 405 -23.08 5.57 -35.34
N ARG A 406 -22.13 6.27 -34.72
CA ARG A 406 -20.75 5.76 -34.56
C ARG A 406 -20.42 5.61 -33.09
N ILE A 407 -19.83 4.47 -32.70
CA ILE A 407 -19.10 4.42 -31.43
C ILE A 407 -17.92 5.35 -31.55
N THR A 408 -17.82 6.23 -30.56
CA THR A 408 -16.72 7.17 -30.46
C THR A 408 -15.59 6.52 -29.68
N CYS A 409 -15.91 5.97 -28.51
CA CYS A 409 -14.91 5.44 -27.58
C CYS A 409 -15.47 4.34 -26.66
N GLY A 410 -14.55 3.62 -26.02
CA GLY A 410 -14.85 2.81 -24.85
C GLY A 410 -15.03 3.64 -23.59
N GLY A 411 -15.45 2.97 -22.53
CA GLY A 411 -15.53 3.50 -21.18
C GLY A 411 -15.64 2.36 -20.17
N ILE A 412 -15.65 2.72 -18.90
CA ILE A 412 -15.76 1.77 -17.80
C ILE A 412 -16.71 2.25 -16.72
N TYR A 413 -17.59 1.37 -16.27
CA TYR A 413 -18.53 1.63 -15.20
C TYR A 413 -17.83 1.56 -13.84
N ILE A 414 -17.93 2.64 -13.05
CA ILE A 414 -17.23 2.79 -11.77
C ILE A 414 -18.16 2.88 -10.54
N GLY A 415 -19.48 2.84 -10.75
CA GLY A 415 -20.47 2.81 -9.67
C GLY A 415 -21.53 3.91 -9.75
N GLY A 416 -22.67 3.69 -9.11
CA GLY A 416 -23.82 4.61 -9.16
C GLY A 416 -24.26 4.90 -10.59
N CYS A 417 -24.25 6.17 -10.98
CA CYS A 417 -24.61 6.62 -12.33
C CYS A 417 -23.39 7.00 -13.20
N TRP A 418 -22.18 6.58 -12.83
CA TRP A 418 -20.95 7.15 -13.36
C TRP A 418 -20.13 6.20 -14.21
N ILE A 419 -19.64 6.73 -15.31
CA ILE A 419 -18.74 6.06 -16.25
C ILE A 419 -17.48 6.91 -16.40
N LEU A 420 -16.34 6.23 -16.42
CA LEU A 420 -15.04 6.82 -16.66
C LEU A 420 -14.60 6.57 -18.11
N THR A 421 -14.04 7.58 -18.76
CA THR A 421 -13.54 7.52 -20.15
C THR A 421 -12.43 8.57 -20.37
N ALA A 422 -11.86 8.63 -21.57
CA ALA A 422 -10.84 9.62 -21.92
C ALA A 422 -11.48 10.98 -22.28
N ALA A 423 -10.75 12.08 -22.05
CA ALA A 423 -11.22 13.42 -22.38
C ALA A 423 -11.31 13.65 -23.89
N HIS A 424 -10.35 13.16 -24.66
CA HIS A 424 -10.31 13.33 -26.12
C HIS A 424 -11.50 12.65 -26.85
N CYS A 425 -12.21 11.76 -26.15
CA CYS A 425 -13.36 11.02 -26.64
C CYS A 425 -14.68 11.80 -26.57
N VAL A 426 -14.80 12.76 -25.66
CA VAL A 426 -16.09 13.36 -25.32
C VAL A 426 -16.05 14.88 -25.38
N ARG A 427 -17.18 15.48 -25.72
CA ARG A 427 -17.35 16.93 -25.77
C ARG A 427 -18.56 17.33 -24.92
N PRO A 428 -18.39 18.16 -23.87
CA PRO A 428 -19.50 18.56 -22.99
C PRO A 428 -20.69 19.18 -23.75
N SER A 429 -20.45 19.94 -24.82
CA SER A 429 -21.50 20.57 -25.62
C SER A 429 -22.41 19.59 -26.37
N ARG A 430 -21.94 18.35 -26.63
CA ARG A 430 -22.68 17.34 -27.39
C ARG A 430 -23.26 16.23 -26.51
N TYR A 431 -23.34 16.45 -25.19
CA TYR A 431 -23.74 15.40 -24.25
C TYR A 431 -25.06 14.70 -24.58
N ARG A 432 -26.04 15.43 -25.14
CA ARG A 432 -27.36 14.90 -25.51
C ARG A 432 -27.33 13.86 -26.63
N ASN A 433 -26.27 13.86 -27.44
CA ASN A 433 -26.12 12.93 -28.55
C ASN A 433 -25.46 11.62 -28.10
N TYR A 434 -24.86 11.60 -26.91
CA TYR A 434 -24.19 10.42 -26.40
C TYR A 434 -25.20 9.41 -25.85
N GLN A 435 -24.99 8.16 -26.24
CA GLN A 435 -25.65 7.00 -25.67
C GLN A 435 -24.60 6.08 -25.07
N VAL A 436 -24.92 5.57 -23.89
CA VAL A 436 -24.12 4.61 -23.14
C VAL A 436 -24.70 3.23 -23.38
N TRP A 437 -23.90 2.34 -23.94
CA TRP A 437 -24.28 0.97 -24.25
C TRP A 437 -23.49 0.03 -23.35
N THR A 438 -24.18 -0.78 -22.54
CA THR A 438 -23.55 -1.80 -21.68
C THR A 438 -23.93 -3.20 -22.14
N SER A 439 -23.12 -4.19 -21.76
CA SER A 439 -23.28 -5.60 -22.16
C SER A 439 -23.19 -5.85 -23.68
N LEU A 440 -22.65 -4.89 -24.45
CA LEU A 440 -22.42 -5.06 -25.89
C LEU A 440 -21.28 -6.05 -26.13
N LEU A 441 -21.52 -7.10 -26.92
CA LEU A 441 -20.48 -8.07 -27.30
C LEU A 441 -20.19 -8.03 -28.80
N ASP A 442 -21.23 -8.09 -29.64
CA ASP A 442 -21.11 -8.07 -31.09
C ASP A 442 -22.02 -7.01 -31.70
N TRP A 443 -21.48 -6.28 -32.65
CA TRP A 443 -22.14 -5.18 -33.35
C TRP A 443 -23.12 -5.62 -34.44
N LEU A 444 -22.82 -6.73 -35.11
CA LEU A 444 -23.66 -7.25 -36.20
C LEU A 444 -24.83 -8.06 -35.64
N LYS A 445 -24.66 -8.59 -34.43
CA LYS A 445 -25.69 -9.34 -33.70
C LYS A 445 -25.80 -8.78 -32.28
N PRO A 446 -26.40 -7.59 -32.10
CA PRO A 446 -26.63 -7.04 -30.77
C PRO A 446 -27.43 -8.04 -29.94
N ASN A 447 -26.95 -8.33 -28.74
CA ASN A 447 -27.57 -9.28 -27.84
C ASN A 447 -28.89 -8.73 -27.28
N SER A 448 -29.81 -9.63 -26.93
CA SER A 448 -31.12 -9.29 -26.37
C SER A 448 -31.07 -8.58 -25.00
N GLN A 449 -29.90 -8.53 -24.35
CA GLN A 449 -29.69 -7.94 -23.03
C GLN A 449 -28.89 -6.63 -23.09
N LEU A 450 -28.79 -6.00 -24.26
CA LEU A 450 -28.19 -4.69 -24.43
C LEU A 450 -28.96 -3.63 -23.62
N ALA A 451 -28.29 -2.95 -22.70
CA ALA A 451 -28.88 -1.83 -21.98
C ALA A 451 -28.34 -0.50 -22.54
N VAL A 452 -29.28 0.38 -22.93
CA VAL A 452 -28.97 1.71 -23.46
C VAL A 452 -29.39 2.76 -22.45
N GLN A 453 -28.45 3.61 -22.05
CA GLN A 453 -28.69 4.75 -21.17
C GLN A 453 -28.36 6.06 -21.87
N GLY A 454 -29.20 7.08 -21.67
CA GLY A 454 -28.90 8.44 -22.10
C GLY A 454 -27.89 9.10 -21.16
N VAL A 455 -27.20 10.13 -21.65
CA VAL A 455 -26.26 10.91 -20.84
C VAL A 455 -26.93 12.16 -20.26
N SER A 456 -26.69 12.41 -18.97
CA SER A 456 -27.17 13.59 -18.23
C SER A 456 -26.14 14.71 -18.26
N ARG A 457 -24.86 14.38 -18.02
CA ARG A 457 -23.76 15.33 -17.92
C ARG A 457 -22.44 14.67 -18.34
N VAL A 458 -21.53 15.47 -18.90
CA VAL A 458 -20.15 15.10 -19.18
C VAL A 458 -19.24 16.10 -18.48
N VAL A 459 -18.25 15.61 -17.73
CA VAL A 459 -17.26 16.42 -17.03
C VAL A 459 -15.88 16.04 -17.56
N VAL A 460 -15.19 16.99 -18.18
CA VAL A 460 -13.80 16.83 -18.65
C VAL A 460 -12.89 17.48 -17.64
N HIS A 461 -11.74 16.86 -17.36
CA HIS A 461 -10.76 17.43 -16.45
C HIS A 461 -10.32 18.84 -16.87
N GLU A 462 -10.28 19.76 -15.92
CA GLU A 462 -10.14 21.21 -16.15
C GLU A 462 -8.78 21.55 -16.78
N LYS A 463 -7.76 20.75 -16.48
CA LYS A 463 -6.39 20.89 -17.01
C LYS A 463 -6.07 19.99 -18.20
N TYR A 464 -7.07 19.43 -18.88
CA TYR A 464 -6.85 18.61 -20.07
C TYR A 464 -6.12 19.39 -21.17
N ASN A 465 -5.04 18.81 -21.69
CA ASN A 465 -4.26 19.38 -22.80
C ASN A 465 -4.28 18.43 -24.00
N GLY A 466 -4.94 18.83 -25.09
CA GLY A 466 -5.06 18.02 -26.30
C GLY A 466 -3.76 17.86 -27.11
N ALA A 467 -2.73 18.67 -26.87
CA ALA A 467 -1.44 18.54 -27.54
C ALA A 467 -0.53 17.52 -26.84
N THR A 468 -0.50 17.55 -25.49
CA THR A 468 0.35 16.66 -24.68
C THR A 468 -0.38 15.43 -24.15
N TYR A 469 -1.71 15.38 -24.27
CA TYR A 469 -2.58 14.36 -23.66
C TYR A 469 -2.47 14.28 -22.13
N GLN A 470 -1.94 15.31 -21.47
CA GLN A 470 -1.98 15.40 -20.01
C GLN A 470 -3.43 15.59 -19.54
N ASN A 471 -3.76 14.93 -18.42
CA ASN A 471 -5.10 14.93 -17.84
C ASN A 471 -6.21 14.49 -18.81
N ASP A 472 -5.91 13.50 -19.67
CA ASP A 472 -6.86 12.91 -20.60
C ASP A 472 -7.84 11.96 -19.90
N ILE A 473 -8.74 12.54 -19.10
CA ILE A 473 -9.75 11.86 -18.30
C ILE A 473 -11.07 12.64 -18.28
N ALA A 474 -12.17 11.91 -18.34
CA ALA A 474 -13.52 12.47 -18.29
C ALA A 474 -14.49 11.53 -17.58
N LEU A 475 -15.50 12.12 -16.95
CA LEU A 475 -16.63 11.45 -16.34
C LEU A 475 -17.90 11.67 -17.16
N VAL A 476 -18.68 10.61 -17.31
CA VAL A 476 -19.99 10.63 -17.96
C VAL A 476 -21.03 10.18 -16.95
N GLU A 477 -21.97 11.08 -16.64
CA GLU A 477 -23.10 10.81 -15.75
C GLU A 477 -24.30 10.34 -16.58
N MET A 478 -24.79 9.15 -16.29
CA MET A 478 -25.98 8.58 -16.94
C MET A 478 -27.26 9.26 -16.46
N LYS A 479 -28.28 9.29 -17.32
CA LYS A 479 -29.63 9.69 -16.91
C LYS A 479 -30.22 8.64 -15.97
N LYS A 480 -30.81 9.11 -14.88
CA LYS A 480 -31.57 8.28 -13.94
C LYS A 480 -32.90 7.86 -14.57
N HIS A 481 -33.34 6.64 -14.27
CA HIS A 481 -34.69 6.19 -14.64
C HIS A 481 -35.74 6.96 -13.84
N PRO A 482 -36.86 7.36 -14.47
CA PRO A 482 -37.97 8.00 -13.76
C PRO A 482 -38.42 7.13 -12.59
N GLY A 483 -38.45 7.70 -11.37
CA GLY A 483 -38.89 7.01 -10.16
C GLY A 483 -37.81 6.22 -9.39
N LYS A 484 -36.58 6.09 -9.91
CA LYS A 484 -35.45 5.50 -9.17
C LYS A 484 -34.48 6.59 -8.66
N LYS A 485 -34.01 6.45 -7.42
CA LYS A 485 -33.00 7.36 -6.83
C LYS A 485 -31.58 7.05 -7.32
N GLU A 486 -31.32 5.80 -7.69
CA GLU A 486 -30.02 5.28 -8.11
C GLU A 486 -30.09 4.65 -9.52
N CYS A 487 -28.97 4.65 -10.23
CA CYS A 487 -28.83 3.91 -11.49
C CYS A 487 -28.46 2.47 -11.17
N GLU A 488 -29.30 1.54 -11.59
CA GLU A 488 -29.00 0.11 -11.55
C GLU A 488 -28.79 -0.37 -12.97
N LEU A 489 -27.55 -0.73 -13.29
CA LEU A 489 -27.23 -1.40 -14.56
C LEU A 489 -27.38 -2.91 -14.37
N ILE A 490 -28.34 -3.49 -15.08
CA ILE A 490 -28.57 -4.94 -15.09
C ILE A 490 -27.32 -5.62 -15.67
N ASN A 491 -26.84 -6.67 -15.00
CA ASN A 491 -25.67 -7.47 -15.40
C ASN A 491 -24.33 -6.70 -15.48
N SER A 492 -24.25 -5.53 -14.86
CA SER A 492 -23.00 -4.77 -14.74
C SER A 492 -22.52 -4.74 -13.29
N VAL A 493 -21.20 -4.90 -13.11
CA VAL A 493 -20.50 -4.75 -11.84
C VAL A 493 -19.54 -3.59 -12.02
N PRO A 494 -19.49 -2.61 -11.10
CA PRO A 494 -18.57 -1.50 -11.21
C PRO A 494 -17.13 -1.97 -10.96
N ALA A 495 -16.16 -1.44 -11.70
CA ALA A 495 -14.75 -1.61 -11.38
C ALA A 495 -14.35 -0.66 -10.23
N CYS A 496 -13.46 -1.09 -9.35
CA CYS A 496 -12.97 -0.26 -8.26
C CYS A 496 -12.04 0.84 -8.77
N VAL A 497 -12.06 2.02 -8.16
CA VAL A 497 -11.15 3.11 -8.51
C VAL A 497 -9.93 3.05 -7.59
N PRO A 498 -8.69 2.99 -8.12
CA PRO A 498 -7.49 2.97 -7.29
C PRO A 498 -7.30 4.31 -6.58
N TRP A 499 -7.07 4.29 -5.26
CA TRP A 499 -6.79 5.51 -4.48
C TRP A 499 -5.30 5.82 -4.33
N SER A 500 -4.43 4.86 -4.67
CA SER A 500 -2.98 5.00 -4.54
C SER A 500 -2.25 4.59 -5.83
N PRO A 501 -1.20 5.33 -6.20
CA PRO A 501 -0.34 4.96 -7.33
C PRO A 501 0.56 3.74 -7.02
N TYR A 502 0.62 3.25 -5.78
CA TYR A 502 1.46 2.11 -5.40
C TYR A 502 0.71 0.77 -5.34
N LEU A 503 -0.59 0.74 -5.68
CA LEU A 503 -1.41 -0.48 -5.72
C LEU A 503 -0.94 -1.50 -6.77
N PHE A 504 -0.35 -1.04 -7.87
CA PHE A 504 0.21 -1.90 -8.90
C PHE A 504 1.58 -1.36 -9.32
N GLN A 505 2.51 -2.28 -9.58
CA GLN A 505 3.89 -1.98 -9.91
C GLN A 505 4.23 -2.43 -11.34
N PRO A 506 5.37 -1.97 -11.90
CA PRO A 506 5.88 -2.51 -13.15
C PRO A 506 5.95 -4.05 -13.13
N ASN A 507 5.65 -4.66 -14.27
CA ASN A 507 5.53 -6.11 -14.49
C ASN A 507 4.29 -6.79 -13.87
N ASP A 508 3.41 -6.05 -13.19
CA ASP A 508 2.10 -6.61 -12.85
C ASP A 508 1.26 -6.81 -14.13
N ARG A 509 0.51 -7.92 -14.15
CA ARG A 509 -0.36 -8.32 -15.27
C ARG A 509 -1.71 -7.63 -15.17
N CYS A 510 -2.10 -7.00 -16.27
CA CYS A 510 -3.38 -6.31 -16.43
C CYS A 510 -4.08 -6.77 -17.71
N ILE A 511 -5.33 -6.36 -17.87
CA ILE A 511 -6.20 -6.72 -18.98
C ILE A 511 -6.69 -5.45 -19.66
N ILE A 512 -6.67 -5.46 -20.98
CA ILE A 512 -7.29 -4.43 -21.82
C ILE A 512 -8.48 -5.03 -22.55
N SER A 513 -9.53 -4.23 -22.75
CA SER A 513 -10.73 -4.65 -23.49
C SER A 513 -11.29 -3.53 -24.36
N GLY A 514 -11.68 -3.86 -25.59
CA GLY A 514 -12.18 -2.88 -26.55
C GLY A 514 -12.62 -3.47 -27.89
N TRP A 515 -13.09 -2.58 -28.75
CA TRP A 515 -13.56 -2.86 -30.12
C TRP A 515 -12.68 -2.19 -31.17
N GLY A 516 -11.44 -1.87 -30.80
CA GLY A 516 -10.45 -1.25 -31.66
C GLY A 516 -10.03 -2.15 -32.81
N ARG A 517 -9.21 -1.57 -33.69
CA ARG A 517 -8.77 -2.22 -34.92
C ARG A 517 -7.63 -3.19 -34.65
N GLU A 518 -7.58 -4.27 -35.44
CA GLU A 518 -6.44 -5.18 -35.46
C GLU A 518 -5.20 -4.56 -36.12
N LYS A 519 -4.06 -5.27 -36.04
CA LYS A 519 -2.74 -4.84 -36.58
C LYS A 519 -2.80 -4.41 -38.05
N ASP A 520 -3.70 -4.99 -38.84
CA ASP A 520 -3.91 -4.66 -40.27
C ASP A 520 -4.98 -3.58 -40.52
N ASN A 521 -5.34 -2.81 -39.48
CA ASN A 521 -6.36 -1.75 -39.54
C ASN A 521 -7.78 -2.26 -39.88
N GLN A 522 -8.02 -3.58 -39.78
CA GLN A 522 -9.32 -4.20 -39.99
C GLN A 522 -10.28 -3.85 -38.84
N LYS A 523 -11.54 -3.59 -39.19
CA LYS A 523 -12.60 -3.31 -38.21
C LYS A 523 -12.97 -4.59 -37.49
N VAL A 524 -12.95 -4.56 -36.16
CA VAL A 524 -13.42 -5.65 -35.32
C VAL A 524 -14.82 -5.31 -34.83
N TYR A 525 -15.77 -6.22 -35.07
CA TYR A 525 -17.18 -6.08 -34.68
C TYR A 525 -17.53 -6.84 -33.40
N SER A 526 -16.58 -7.57 -32.81
CA SER A 526 -16.74 -8.28 -31.54
C SER A 526 -15.84 -7.69 -30.46
N LEU A 527 -16.30 -7.66 -29.22
CA LEU A 527 -15.51 -7.22 -28.07
C LEU A 527 -14.33 -8.17 -27.91
N ARG A 528 -13.12 -7.61 -27.90
CA ARG A 528 -11.89 -8.36 -27.66
C ARG A 528 -11.23 -7.93 -26.38
N TRP A 529 -10.43 -8.83 -25.84
CA TRP A 529 -9.59 -8.58 -24.69
C TRP A 529 -8.22 -9.22 -24.83
N GLY A 530 -7.25 -8.67 -24.10
CA GLY A 530 -5.87 -9.16 -24.07
C GLY A 530 -5.20 -8.89 -22.73
N GLU A 531 -4.21 -9.72 -22.41
CA GLU A 531 -3.35 -9.54 -21.22
C GLU A 531 -2.13 -8.71 -21.61
N VAL A 532 -1.77 -7.74 -20.78
CA VAL A 532 -0.62 -6.85 -20.96
C VAL A 532 0.11 -6.68 -19.63
N ASP A 533 1.39 -6.36 -19.69
CA ASP A 533 2.19 -6.07 -18.50
C ASP A 533 2.36 -4.56 -18.34
N LEU A 534 2.39 -4.09 -17.09
CA LEU A 534 2.74 -2.71 -16.80
C LEU A 534 4.23 -2.47 -17.07
N ILE A 535 4.54 -1.44 -17.85
CA ILE A 535 5.92 -1.14 -18.25
C ILE A 535 6.43 0.04 -17.41
N GLY A 536 7.51 -0.20 -16.67
CA GLY A 536 8.23 0.83 -15.93
C GLY A 536 9.15 1.65 -16.85
N ASN A 537 9.51 2.86 -16.42
CA ASN A 537 10.45 3.75 -17.12
C ASN A 537 10.08 4.02 -18.60
N CYS A 538 8.82 4.38 -18.84
CA CYS A 538 8.32 4.59 -20.19
C CYS A 538 8.93 5.80 -20.91
N SER A 539 9.60 6.70 -20.18
CA SER A 539 10.41 7.79 -20.74
C SER A 539 11.48 7.31 -21.72
N ARG A 540 11.91 6.04 -21.65
CA ARG A 540 12.83 5.43 -22.61
C ARG A 540 12.23 5.30 -24.01
N PHE A 541 10.94 5.01 -24.10
CA PHE A 541 10.23 4.86 -25.38
C PHE A 541 9.74 6.22 -25.91
N TYR A 542 9.33 7.11 -25.01
CA TYR A 542 8.74 8.41 -25.36
C TYR A 542 9.41 9.59 -24.62
N PRO A 543 10.69 9.91 -24.95
CA PRO A 543 11.42 10.99 -24.28
C PRO A 543 10.72 12.35 -24.50
N GLY A 544 10.45 13.07 -23.41
CA GLY A 544 9.82 14.39 -23.44
C GLY A 544 8.31 14.41 -23.72
N ARG A 545 7.67 13.26 -24.00
CA ARG A 545 6.20 13.14 -24.14
C ARG A 545 5.53 12.39 -23.00
N TYR A 546 6.26 11.52 -22.29
CA TYR A 546 5.72 10.76 -21.18
C TYR A 546 5.85 11.50 -19.85
N TYR A 547 4.74 11.55 -19.10
CA TYR A 547 4.66 12.17 -17.77
C TYR A 547 4.39 11.10 -16.71
N GLU A 548 5.38 10.82 -15.85
CA GLU A 548 5.37 9.70 -14.88
C GLU A 548 4.20 9.76 -13.87
N LYS A 549 3.73 10.97 -13.55
CA LYS A 549 2.61 11.18 -12.61
C LYS A 549 1.26 10.92 -13.27
N GLU A 550 1.03 11.44 -14.47
CA GLU A 550 -0.28 11.42 -15.13
C GLU A 550 -0.51 10.20 -16.02
N MET A 551 0.56 9.52 -16.47
CA MET A 551 0.51 8.48 -17.49
C MET A 551 1.11 7.16 -17.01
N GLN A 552 0.63 6.05 -17.58
CA GLN A 552 1.14 4.70 -17.37
C GLN A 552 1.27 4.00 -18.72
N CYS A 553 2.37 3.29 -18.94
CA CYS A 553 2.52 2.45 -20.13
C CYS A 553 2.20 1.00 -19.81
N ALA A 554 1.60 0.32 -20.78
CA ALA A 554 1.35 -1.11 -20.72
C ALA A 554 1.45 -1.72 -22.12
N GLY A 555 1.85 -2.97 -22.18
CA GLY A 555 1.98 -3.72 -23.43
C GLY A 555 2.62 -5.08 -23.18
N THR A 556 2.60 -5.95 -24.18
CA THR A 556 3.39 -7.18 -24.12
C THR A 556 4.81 -6.92 -24.59
N SER A 557 5.79 -7.65 -24.06
CA SER A 557 7.21 -7.51 -24.43
C SER A 557 7.49 -7.75 -25.91
N ASP A 558 6.65 -8.53 -26.58
CA ASP A 558 6.69 -8.83 -28.01
C ASP A 558 5.79 -7.91 -28.85
N GLY A 559 5.07 -6.98 -28.23
CA GLY A 559 4.08 -6.12 -28.90
C GLY A 559 2.94 -6.90 -29.58
N SER A 560 2.71 -8.17 -29.25
CA SER A 560 1.62 -8.96 -29.82
C SER A 560 0.24 -8.38 -29.47
N ILE A 561 0.09 -7.82 -28.28
CA ILE A 561 -1.16 -7.25 -27.75
C ILE A 561 -0.91 -5.81 -27.33
N ASP A 562 -1.69 -4.89 -27.88
CA ASP A 562 -1.63 -3.46 -27.61
C ASP A 562 -2.98 -2.79 -27.90
N ALA A 563 -3.26 -1.63 -27.30
CA ALA A 563 -4.47 -0.86 -27.56
C ALA A 563 -4.31 -0.03 -28.84
N CYS A 564 -5.25 -0.16 -29.77
CA CYS A 564 -5.15 0.46 -31.09
C CYS A 564 -6.16 1.61 -31.27
N LYS A 565 -6.14 2.21 -32.47
CA LYS A 565 -7.17 3.15 -32.90
C LYS A 565 -8.55 2.50 -32.79
N GLY A 566 -9.44 3.12 -32.02
CA GLY A 566 -10.79 2.63 -31.73
C GLY A 566 -10.95 2.00 -30.34
N ASP A 567 -9.85 1.75 -29.62
CA ASP A 567 -9.88 1.37 -28.19
C ASP A 567 -9.83 2.58 -27.26
N SER A 568 -9.68 3.79 -27.80
CA SER A 568 -9.67 5.06 -27.05
C SER A 568 -10.79 5.12 -26.01
N GLY A 569 -10.45 5.54 -24.78
CA GLY A 569 -11.40 5.56 -23.66
C GLY A 569 -11.70 4.19 -23.04
N GLY A 570 -11.27 3.10 -23.65
CA GLY A 570 -11.35 1.75 -23.09
C GLY A 570 -10.49 1.58 -21.85
N PRO A 571 -10.83 0.64 -20.96
CA PRO A 571 -10.12 0.48 -19.69
C PRO A 571 -8.90 -0.43 -19.79
N LEU A 572 -7.89 -0.09 -18.99
CA LEU A 572 -6.84 -0.99 -18.52
C LEU A 572 -7.18 -1.39 -17.09
N VAL A 573 -7.56 -2.65 -16.89
CA VAL A 573 -7.95 -3.17 -15.58
C VAL A 573 -6.91 -4.11 -15.01
N CYS A 574 -6.59 -3.94 -13.74
CA CYS A 574 -5.64 -4.80 -13.02
C CYS A 574 -6.37 -5.49 -11.87
N LYS A 575 -5.93 -6.70 -11.51
CA LYS A 575 -6.55 -7.47 -10.41
C LYS A 575 -5.57 -7.55 -9.24
N ASP A 576 -6.07 -7.29 -8.04
CA ASP A 576 -5.31 -7.50 -6.83
C ASP A 576 -5.24 -8.99 -6.45
N VAL A 577 -4.57 -9.28 -5.34
CA VAL A 577 -4.43 -10.65 -4.81
C VAL A 577 -5.75 -11.28 -4.37
N ASN A 578 -6.77 -10.45 -4.08
CA ASN A 578 -8.11 -10.86 -3.66
C ASN A 578 -9.08 -11.01 -4.86
N ASN A 579 -8.58 -10.95 -6.10
CA ASN A 579 -9.34 -10.95 -7.35
C ASN A 579 -10.29 -9.75 -7.53
N VAL A 580 -10.09 -8.67 -6.79
CA VAL A 580 -10.81 -7.41 -6.97
C VAL A 580 -10.22 -6.69 -8.19
N THR A 581 -11.09 -6.29 -9.11
CA THR A 581 -10.69 -5.61 -10.34
C THR A 581 -10.73 -4.09 -10.17
N TYR A 582 -9.59 -3.45 -10.44
CA TYR A 582 -9.41 -2.00 -10.41
C TYR A 582 -9.23 -1.43 -11.81
N VAL A 583 -9.78 -0.24 -12.06
CA VAL A 583 -9.47 0.55 -13.27
C VAL A 583 -8.14 1.27 -13.08
N TRP A 584 -7.06 0.69 -13.58
CA TRP A 584 -5.72 1.27 -13.42
C TRP A 584 -5.44 2.37 -14.43
N GLY A 585 -5.94 2.20 -15.65
CA GLY A 585 -5.71 3.14 -16.75
C GLY A 585 -6.89 3.27 -17.70
N ILE A 586 -6.85 4.32 -18.50
CA ILE A 586 -7.76 4.55 -19.62
C ILE A 586 -6.90 4.73 -20.86
N VAL A 587 -7.23 4.04 -21.95
CA VAL A 587 -6.51 4.17 -23.22
C VAL A 587 -6.53 5.63 -23.68
N SER A 588 -5.35 6.25 -23.75
CA SER A 588 -5.18 7.67 -24.09
C SER A 588 -4.60 7.82 -25.50
N TRP A 589 -3.36 7.38 -25.72
CA TRP A 589 -2.69 7.50 -27.02
C TRP A 589 -1.63 6.41 -27.26
N GLY A 590 -1.22 6.28 -28.52
CA GLY A 590 -0.16 5.38 -28.96
C GLY A 590 0.22 5.68 -30.41
N GLU A 591 1.48 5.47 -30.78
CA GLU A 591 1.99 5.86 -32.12
C GLU A 591 1.96 4.70 -33.13
N ASN A 592 2.43 3.51 -32.73
CA ASN A 592 2.58 2.36 -33.61
C ASN A 592 2.05 1.07 -32.95
N CYS A 593 0.72 0.95 -32.90
CA CYS A 593 0.07 -0.17 -32.21
C CYS A 593 0.64 -1.53 -32.64
N GLY A 594 0.93 -2.38 -31.66
CA GLY A 594 1.30 -3.77 -31.89
C GLY A 594 2.75 -3.96 -32.36
N LYS A 595 3.64 -3.00 -32.09
CA LYS A 595 5.09 -3.11 -32.23
C LYS A 595 5.77 -3.21 -30.85
N PRO A 596 6.76 -4.10 -30.67
CA PRO A 596 7.44 -4.30 -29.37
C PRO A 596 8.02 -3.04 -28.73
N GLU A 597 8.43 -2.04 -29.53
CA GLU A 597 9.11 -0.84 -29.06
C GLU A 597 8.16 0.35 -28.77
N PHE A 598 6.85 0.18 -28.96
CA PHE A 598 5.87 1.26 -28.83
C PHE A 598 4.72 0.83 -27.95
N PRO A 599 4.87 0.85 -26.61
CA PRO A 599 3.79 0.47 -25.71
C PRO A 599 2.66 1.50 -25.75
N GLY A 600 1.43 1.04 -25.55
CA GLY A 600 0.26 1.90 -25.38
C GLY A 600 0.40 2.78 -24.13
N VAL A 601 -0.04 4.04 -24.24
CA VAL A 601 -0.02 5.02 -23.15
C VAL A 601 -1.43 5.24 -22.63
N TYR A 602 -1.56 5.08 -21.33
CA TYR A 602 -2.81 5.16 -20.61
C TYR A 602 -2.77 6.33 -19.62
N THR A 603 -3.90 7.01 -19.42
CA THR A 603 -4.05 7.94 -18.30
C THR A 603 -4.06 7.14 -17.00
N ARG A 604 -3.15 7.44 -16.06
CA ARG A 604 -3.05 6.73 -14.77
C ARG A 604 -4.18 7.17 -13.85
N VAL A 605 -5.20 6.34 -13.69
CA VAL A 605 -6.44 6.70 -12.98
C VAL A 605 -6.20 6.98 -11.49
N ALA A 606 -5.25 6.29 -10.86
CA ALA A 606 -4.89 6.50 -9.46
C ALA A 606 -4.52 7.96 -9.14
N SER A 607 -3.91 8.68 -10.09
CA SER A 607 -3.52 10.08 -9.94
C SER A 607 -4.70 11.07 -9.93
N TYR A 608 -5.90 10.59 -10.28
CA TYR A 608 -7.13 11.39 -10.35
C TYR A 608 -8.19 10.91 -9.35
N PHE A 609 -7.81 10.11 -8.35
CA PHE A 609 -8.75 9.57 -7.38
C PHE A 609 -9.57 10.65 -6.66
N ASP A 610 -8.93 11.74 -6.22
CA ASP A 610 -9.62 12.84 -5.55
C ASP A 610 -10.54 13.60 -6.50
N TRP A 611 -10.11 13.82 -7.74
CA TRP A 611 -10.94 14.45 -8.78
C TRP A 611 -12.19 13.61 -9.07
N ILE A 612 -12.04 12.28 -9.23
CA ILE A 612 -13.17 11.36 -9.42
C ILE A 612 -14.08 11.40 -8.18
N SER A 613 -13.49 11.29 -6.99
CA SER A 613 -14.21 11.28 -5.72
C SER A 613 -14.99 12.56 -5.43
N TYR A 614 -14.50 13.71 -5.90
CA TYR A 614 -15.18 15.00 -5.76
C TYR A 614 -16.53 15.02 -6.49
N TYR A 615 -16.59 14.46 -7.71
CA TYR A 615 -17.81 14.42 -8.50
C TYR A 615 -18.72 13.23 -8.17
N VAL A 616 -18.13 12.06 -7.91
CA VAL A 616 -18.86 10.79 -7.73
C VAL A 616 -19.24 10.55 -6.27
N GLY A 617 -18.40 10.99 -5.33
CA GLY A 617 -18.49 10.66 -3.91
C GLY A 617 -17.63 9.44 -3.54
N ARG A 618 -16.76 9.60 -2.52
CA ARG A 618 -15.82 8.56 -2.04
C ARG A 618 -16.48 7.19 -1.73
N PRO A 619 -17.65 7.12 -1.06
CA PRO A 619 -18.26 5.84 -0.70
C PRO A 619 -18.68 4.97 -1.89
N LEU A 620 -18.77 5.54 -3.10
CA LEU A 620 -19.13 4.80 -4.31
C LEU A 620 -17.92 4.26 -5.09
N VAL A 621 -16.72 4.77 -4.81
CA VAL A 621 -15.53 4.51 -5.65
C VAL A 621 -14.38 3.83 -4.91
N SER A 622 -14.36 3.89 -3.58
CA SER A 622 -13.37 3.17 -2.76
C SER A 622 -14.02 2.43 -1.60
N GLN A 623 -13.46 1.25 -1.27
CA GLN A 623 -13.76 0.50 -0.05
C GLN A 623 -12.95 1.03 1.15
N TYR A 624 -11.73 1.49 0.90
CA TYR A 624 -10.76 1.89 1.91
C TYR A 624 -10.56 3.40 1.91
N ASN A 625 -10.15 3.94 3.06
CA ASN A 625 -9.88 5.37 3.25
C ASN A 625 -11.08 6.32 2.99
N VAL A 626 -12.31 5.83 3.19
CA VAL A 626 -13.59 6.56 3.03
C VAL A 626 -13.91 7.40 4.24
#